data_AF-A0A7Y5C7H6-F1
#
_entry.id   AF-A0A7Y5C7H6-F1
#
_cell.length_a   1.000
_cell.length_b   1.000
_cell.length_c   1.000
_cell.angle_alpha   90.00
_cell.angle_beta   90.00
_cell.angle_gamma   90.00
#
_symmetry.space_group_name_H-M   'P 1'
#
loop_
_entity.id
_entity.type
_entity.pdbx_description
1 polymer ?
#
loop_
_entity_poly.entity_id
_entity_poly.type
_entity_poly.pdbx_seq_one_letter_code
_entity_poly.pdbx_strand_id
1 'polypeptide(L)'
;MDYPKARWSFWTLPTYVLWLVFFLIGFDPELAYEFAREIGFVVSQNAMVNSPHVVTLALAGYFGFFTYQRCIDAGLPKPESQTQGLQFGILGLIAFLAFSPFQLVSYAEIPVAKLRFIVLLVGGTKLFMWFLLLGIIARYYLLGHVNVFASTVSVFPSAHSGEDKEKLGEASSVAWIDSRPKAERASSQTRPEAGSE
;
A
#
# COMPACT_ATOMS: atom_id res chain seq x y z
N MET A 1 6.30 4.18 22.50
CA MET A 1 6.64 2.88 21.87
C MET A 1 8.07 2.97 21.38
N ASP A 2 8.99 2.30 22.07
CA ASP A 2 10.36 2.16 21.58
C ASP A 2 10.36 1.11 20.49
N TYR A 3 10.43 1.58 19.24
CA TYR A 3 10.51 0.67 18.10
C TYR A 3 11.91 0.04 18.06
N PRO A 4 12.01 -1.29 17.85
CA PRO A 4 13.30 -1.94 17.70
C PRO A 4 14.05 -1.28 16.54
N LYS A 5 15.25 -0.75 16.82
CA LYS A 5 16.15 -0.23 15.79
C LYS A 5 16.46 -1.36 14.81
N ALA A 6 16.28 -1.14 13.51
CA ALA A 6 16.66 -2.14 12.52
C ALA A 6 18.17 -2.40 12.63
N ARG A 7 18.54 -3.65 12.92
CA ARG A 7 19.94 -4.07 12.87
C ARG A 7 20.32 -4.27 11.42
N TRP A 8 21.35 -3.55 10.98
CA TRP A 8 21.98 -3.80 9.68
C TRP A 8 22.35 -5.28 9.57
N SER A 9 21.82 -5.94 8.56
CA SER A 9 22.11 -7.35 8.27
C SER A 9 22.93 -7.43 6.99
N PHE A 10 23.79 -8.44 6.87
CA PHE A 10 24.53 -8.70 5.63
C PHE A 10 23.59 -8.84 4.41
N TRP A 11 22.36 -9.34 4.63
CA TRP A 11 21.33 -9.51 3.61
C TRP A 11 20.64 -8.20 3.16
N THR A 12 20.82 -7.11 3.90
CA THR A 12 20.26 -5.79 3.58
C THR A 12 20.79 -5.30 2.23
N LEU A 13 22.09 -5.46 1.96
CA LEU A 13 22.72 -4.95 0.75
C LEU A 13 22.31 -5.73 -0.53
N PRO A 14 22.39 -7.07 -0.58
CA PRO A 14 21.90 -7.82 -1.75
C PRO A 14 20.42 -7.57 -2.03
N THR A 15 19.59 -7.45 -0.99
CA THR A 15 18.16 -7.16 -1.16
C THR A 15 17.95 -5.76 -1.74
N TYR A 16 18.72 -4.77 -1.29
CA TYR A 16 18.66 -3.42 -1.86
C TYR A 16 19.11 -3.40 -3.33
N VAL A 17 20.18 -4.12 -3.69
CA VAL A 17 20.63 -4.26 -5.08
C VAL A 17 19.54 -4.90 -5.95
N LEU A 18 18.85 -5.92 -5.44
CA LEU A 18 17.72 -6.54 -6.15
C LEU A 18 16.58 -5.54 -6.38
N TRP A 19 16.28 -4.67 -5.40
CA TRP A 19 15.34 -3.58 -5.61
C TRP A 19 15.77 -2.64 -6.72
N LEU A 20 17.05 -2.27 -6.80
CA LEU A 20 17.54 -1.43 -7.90
C LEU A 20 17.27 -2.08 -9.26
N VAL A 21 17.43 -3.41 -9.38
CA VAL A 21 17.08 -4.15 -10.60
C VAL A 21 15.58 -4.03 -10.91
N PHE A 22 14.71 -4.21 -9.93
CA PHE A 22 13.25 -4.04 -10.12
C PHE A 22 12.88 -2.61 -10.53
N PHE A 23 13.54 -1.60 -9.95
CA PHE A 23 13.33 -0.20 -10.33
C PHE A 23 13.84 0.10 -11.73
N LEU A 24 14.96 -0.50 -12.16
CA LEU A 24 15.44 -0.38 -13.54
C LEU A 24 14.47 -1.02 -14.53
N ILE A 25 13.94 -2.21 -14.22
CA ILE A 25 12.91 -2.86 -15.03
C ILE A 25 11.63 -2.00 -15.07
N GLY A 26 11.22 -1.42 -13.94
CA GLY A 26 10.07 -0.52 -13.88
C GLY A 26 10.28 0.84 -14.54
N PHE A 27 11.55 1.27 -14.70
CA PHE A 27 11.89 2.54 -15.36
C PHE A 27 11.53 2.50 -16.84
N ASP A 28 11.89 1.40 -17.53
CA ASP A 28 11.49 1.13 -18.91
C ASP A 28 11.03 -0.33 -19.07
N PRO A 29 9.75 -0.63 -18.76
CA PRO A 29 9.24 -1.99 -18.81
C PRO A 29 9.12 -2.52 -20.24
N GLU A 30 9.09 -1.63 -21.24
CA GLU A 30 9.08 -2.01 -22.67
C GLU A 30 10.44 -2.59 -23.06
N LEU A 31 11.52 -1.86 -22.77
CA LEU A 31 12.87 -2.34 -22.99
C LEU A 31 13.16 -3.65 -22.22
N ALA A 32 12.74 -3.73 -20.96
CA ALA A 32 12.94 -4.94 -20.15
C ALA A 32 12.17 -6.14 -20.71
N TYR A 33 10.95 -5.91 -21.21
CA TYR A 33 10.13 -6.93 -21.85
C TYR A 33 10.76 -7.41 -23.17
N GLU A 34 11.23 -6.50 -24.03
CA GLU A 34 11.93 -6.84 -25.27
C GLU A 34 13.21 -7.65 -25.00
N PHE A 35 14.00 -7.24 -24.01
CA PHE A 35 15.21 -7.93 -23.62
C PHE A 35 14.94 -9.34 -23.09
N ALA A 36 13.95 -9.49 -22.20
CA ALA A 36 13.55 -10.80 -21.68
C ALA A 36 13.07 -11.73 -22.80
N ARG A 37 12.37 -11.17 -23.78
CA ARG A 37 11.86 -11.88 -24.96
C ARG A 37 12.98 -12.32 -25.89
N GLU A 38 13.99 -11.48 -26.11
CA GLU A 38 15.17 -11.80 -26.90
C GLU A 38 15.96 -12.95 -26.27
N ILE A 39 16.20 -12.89 -24.95
CA ILE A 39 16.88 -13.97 -24.21
C ILE A 39 16.07 -15.28 -24.24
N GLY A 40 14.74 -15.16 -24.14
CA GLY A 40 13.85 -16.32 -24.09
C GLY A 40 13.60 -17.00 -25.44
N PHE A 41 14.09 -16.44 -26.56
CA PHE A 41 13.80 -16.89 -27.92
C PHE A 41 12.29 -17.09 -28.19
N VAL A 42 11.43 -16.30 -27.53
CA VAL A 42 9.98 -16.48 -27.58
C VAL A 42 9.43 -15.85 -28.87
N VAL A 43 8.74 -16.64 -29.70
CA VAL A 43 8.10 -16.15 -30.95
C VAL A 43 7.02 -15.10 -30.64
N SER A 44 6.84 -14.09 -31.50
CA SER A 44 5.93 -12.96 -31.28
C SER A 44 4.49 -13.40 -31.47
N GLN A 45 3.89 -13.93 -30.42
CA GLN A 45 2.43 -14.02 -30.35
C GLN A 45 1.90 -12.77 -29.67
N ASN A 46 1.00 -12.07 -30.37
CA ASN A 46 0.22 -10.95 -29.83
C ASN A 46 -0.81 -11.48 -28.82
N ALA A 47 -0.34 -11.92 -27.66
CA ALA A 47 -1.18 -12.27 -26.53
C ALA A 47 -1.21 -11.09 -25.55
N MET A 48 -2.35 -10.80 -24.92
CA MET A 48 -2.44 -9.75 -23.90
C MET A 48 -1.47 -9.94 -22.73
N VAL A 49 -1.15 -11.20 -22.40
CA VAL A 49 -0.16 -11.54 -21.36
C VAL A 49 1.28 -11.20 -21.77
N ASN A 50 1.51 -10.94 -23.05
CA ASN A 50 2.79 -10.64 -23.67
C ASN A 50 2.87 -9.11 -23.91
N SER A 51 2.74 -8.34 -22.84
CA SER A 51 2.68 -6.87 -22.87
C SER A 51 3.53 -6.27 -21.74
N PRO A 52 4.21 -5.14 -21.97
CA PRO A 52 4.94 -4.43 -20.93
C PRO A 52 4.02 -3.96 -19.78
N HIS A 53 2.72 -3.83 -20.01
CA HIS A 53 1.74 -3.50 -18.96
C HIS A 53 1.65 -4.60 -17.89
N VAL A 54 1.90 -5.87 -18.24
CA VAL A 54 1.93 -6.96 -17.26
C VAL A 54 3.11 -6.78 -16.31
N VAL A 55 4.26 -6.33 -16.81
CA VAL A 55 5.43 -6.00 -15.99
C VAL A 55 5.11 -4.86 -15.03
N THR A 56 4.45 -3.79 -15.52
CA THR A 56 3.95 -2.69 -14.68
C THR A 56 3.04 -3.19 -13.56
N LEU A 57 2.02 -3.99 -13.90
CA LEU A 57 1.06 -4.52 -12.94
C LEU A 57 1.73 -5.43 -11.89
N ALA A 58 2.64 -6.30 -12.34
CA ALA A 58 3.37 -7.21 -11.45
C ALA A 58 4.27 -6.44 -10.48
N LEU A 59 5.06 -5.47 -10.97
CA LEU A 59 5.94 -4.66 -10.12
C LEU A 59 5.14 -3.79 -9.14
N ALA A 60 4.06 -3.14 -9.60
CA ALA A 60 3.22 -2.32 -8.75
C ALA A 60 2.51 -3.16 -7.68
N GLY A 61 1.96 -4.32 -8.05
CA GLY A 61 1.34 -5.26 -7.12
C GLY A 61 2.33 -5.82 -6.10
N TYR A 62 3.53 -6.18 -6.56
CA TYR A 62 4.61 -6.62 -5.67
C TYR A 62 5.03 -5.53 -4.69
N PHE A 63 5.20 -4.29 -5.16
CA PHE A 63 5.56 -3.15 -4.31
C PHE A 63 4.46 -2.84 -3.27
N GLY A 64 3.20 -2.87 -3.68
CA GLY A 64 2.06 -2.69 -2.79
C GLY A 64 1.98 -3.79 -1.72
N PHE A 65 2.14 -5.06 -2.13
CA PHE A 65 2.15 -6.20 -1.20
C PHE A 65 3.34 -6.15 -0.24
N PHE A 66 4.53 -5.82 -0.74
CA PHE A 66 5.71 -5.63 0.10
C PHE A 66 5.45 -4.56 1.16
N THR A 67 4.89 -3.42 0.77
CA THR A 67 4.56 -2.32 1.68
C THR A 67 3.52 -2.74 2.72
N TYR A 68 2.47 -3.45 2.29
CA TYR A 68 1.48 -4.04 3.20
C TYR A 68 2.14 -4.91 4.28
N GLN A 69 3.04 -5.82 3.88
CA GLN A 69 3.70 -6.71 4.82
C GLN A 69 4.61 -5.94 5.78
N ARG A 70 5.34 -4.93 5.29
CA ARG A 70 6.18 -4.08 6.13
C ARG A 70 5.38 -3.25 7.14
N CYS A 71 4.17 -2.80 6.80
CA CYS A 71 3.27 -2.15 7.74
C CYS A 71 2.81 -3.11 8.85
N ILE A 72 2.47 -4.36 8.50
CA ILE A 72 2.13 -5.39 9.51
C ILE A 72 3.32 -5.64 10.44
N ASP A 73 4.52 -5.80 9.87
CA ASP A 73 5.73 -6.07 10.65
C ASP A 73 6.09 -4.88 11.58
N ALA A 74 5.66 -3.67 11.22
CA ALA A 74 5.80 -2.46 12.05
C ALA A 74 4.70 -2.33 13.13
N GLY A 75 3.75 -3.26 13.18
CA GLY A 75 2.68 -3.29 14.19
C GLY A 75 1.42 -2.51 13.82
N LEU A 76 1.25 -2.09 12.56
CA LEU A 76 0.03 -1.39 12.14
C LEU A 76 -1.15 -2.37 12.10
N PRO A 77 -2.37 -1.88 12.41
CA PRO A 77 -3.59 -2.65 12.19
C PRO A 77 -3.68 -3.14 10.73
N LYS A 78 -4.24 -4.34 10.54
CA LYS A 78 -4.47 -4.93 9.21
C LYS A 78 -5.20 -3.99 8.23
N PRO A 79 -6.30 -3.29 8.59
CA PRO A 79 -6.99 -2.41 7.65
C PRO A 79 -6.12 -1.23 7.20
N GLU A 80 -5.39 -0.60 8.12
CA GLU A 80 -4.47 0.50 7.79
C GLU A 80 -3.32 0.02 6.90
N SER A 81 -2.76 -1.15 7.21
CA SER A 81 -1.71 -1.77 6.39
C SER A 81 -2.20 -2.03 4.97
N GLN A 82 -3.45 -2.50 4.80
CA GLN A 82 -4.05 -2.73 3.48
C GLN A 82 -4.19 -1.42 2.70
N THR A 83 -4.63 -0.35 3.35
CA THR A 83 -4.73 0.98 2.73
C THR A 83 -3.37 1.49 2.28
N GLN A 84 -2.32 1.35 3.10
CA GLN A 84 -0.96 1.73 2.72
C GLN A 84 -0.45 0.89 1.55
N GLY A 85 -0.64 -0.44 1.59
CA GLY A 85 -0.26 -1.31 0.49
C GLY A 85 -0.94 -0.95 -0.83
N LEU A 86 -2.24 -0.63 -0.79
CA LEU A 86 -2.98 -0.18 -1.96
C LEU A 86 -2.49 1.18 -2.46
N GLN A 87 -2.27 2.15 -1.57
CA GLN A 87 -1.74 3.48 -1.91
C GLN A 87 -0.39 3.36 -2.62
N PHE A 88 0.54 2.60 -2.06
CA PHE A 88 1.85 2.38 -2.66
C PHE A 88 1.79 1.54 -3.94
N GLY A 89 0.83 0.62 -4.05
CA GLY A 89 0.54 -0.07 -5.31
C GLY A 89 0.09 0.89 -6.42
N ILE A 90 -0.80 1.83 -6.12
CA ILE A 90 -1.25 2.86 -7.07
C ILE A 90 -0.09 3.78 -7.47
N LEU A 91 0.72 4.23 -6.51
CA LEU A 91 1.94 5.00 -6.82
C LEU A 91 2.90 4.19 -7.70
N GLY A 92 3.02 2.90 -7.44
CA GLY A 92 3.78 1.95 -8.26
C GLY A 92 3.26 1.86 -9.70
N LEU A 93 1.94 1.87 -9.92
CA LEU A 93 1.37 1.88 -11.28
C LEU A 93 1.79 3.12 -12.07
N ILE A 94 1.85 4.28 -11.41
CA ILE A 94 2.28 5.53 -12.06
C ILE A 94 3.79 5.52 -12.29
N ALA A 95 4.57 5.09 -11.30
CA ALA A 95 6.03 5.03 -11.37
C ALA A 95 6.53 4.03 -12.42
N PHE A 96 5.84 2.90 -12.58
CA PHE A 96 6.21 1.81 -13.48
C PHE A 96 5.37 1.79 -14.77
N LEU A 97 4.63 2.86 -15.05
CA LEU A 97 3.81 2.97 -16.25
C LEU A 97 4.64 2.63 -17.51
N ALA A 98 4.09 1.85 -18.43
CA ALA A 98 4.73 1.50 -19.70
C ALA A 98 4.75 2.70 -20.67
N PHE A 99 5.56 3.68 -20.32
CA PHE A 99 5.86 4.88 -21.06
C PHE A 99 7.38 5.02 -21.05
N SER A 100 8.01 4.99 -22.23
CA SER A 100 9.46 5.07 -22.31
C SER A 100 9.93 6.50 -21.96
N PRO A 101 10.77 6.68 -20.92
CA PRO A 101 11.27 8.00 -20.53
C PRO A 101 12.18 8.61 -21.59
N PHE A 102 12.71 7.81 -22.53
CA PHE A 102 13.50 8.31 -23.66
C PHE A 102 12.68 9.19 -24.61
N GLN A 103 11.35 9.04 -24.64
CA GLN A 103 10.46 9.95 -25.38
C GLN A 103 10.52 11.39 -24.85
N LEU A 104 10.91 11.60 -23.59
CA LEU A 104 11.14 12.94 -23.04
C LEU A 104 12.39 13.59 -23.64
N VAL A 105 13.38 12.81 -24.06
CA VAL A 105 14.60 13.34 -24.70
C VAL A 105 14.27 13.84 -26.10
N SER A 106 13.42 13.12 -26.83
CA SER A 106 12.96 13.49 -28.17
C SER A 106 11.75 14.44 -28.18
N TYR A 107 11.40 15.08 -27.06
CA TYR A 107 10.16 15.88 -26.96
C TYR A 107 10.12 17.07 -27.95
N ALA A 108 11.29 17.60 -28.33
CA ALA A 108 11.43 18.73 -29.25
C ALA A 108 11.01 18.37 -30.69
N GLU A 109 11.10 17.09 -31.06
CA GLU A 109 10.81 16.60 -32.41
C GLU A 109 9.31 16.44 -32.67
N ILE A 110 8.48 16.37 -31.62
CA ILE A 110 7.03 16.20 -31.74
C ILE A 110 6.43 17.48 -32.33
N PRO A 111 5.81 17.52 -33.52
CA PRO A 111 5.33 18.78 -34.11
C PRO A 111 4.10 19.37 -33.39
N VAL A 112 3.34 18.55 -32.66
CA VAL A 112 2.07 18.93 -32.02
C VAL A 112 2.29 19.40 -30.58
N ALA A 113 2.08 20.69 -30.31
CA ALA A 113 2.28 21.28 -28.98
C ALA A 113 1.45 20.60 -27.87
N LYS A 114 0.18 20.24 -28.14
CA LYS A 114 -0.68 19.54 -27.18
C LYS A 114 -0.07 18.19 -26.75
N LEU A 115 0.49 17.44 -27.70
CA LEU A 115 1.12 16.14 -27.42
C LEU A 115 2.40 16.32 -26.60
N ARG A 116 3.22 17.35 -26.88
CA ARG A 116 4.39 17.68 -26.06
C ARG A 116 4.04 17.89 -24.59
N PHE A 117 2.98 18.65 -24.31
CA PHE A 117 2.54 18.89 -22.93
C PHE A 117 2.11 17.60 -22.23
N ILE A 118 1.39 16.71 -22.93
CA ILE A 118 0.98 15.42 -22.37
C ILE A 118 2.20 14.56 -22.07
N VAL A 119 3.12 14.42 -23.02
CA VAL A 119 4.37 13.65 -22.86
C VAL A 119 5.19 14.18 -21.67
N LEU A 120 5.30 15.50 -21.54
CA LEU A 120 6.03 16.14 -20.45
C LEU A 120 5.34 15.93 -19.10
N LEU A 121 4.01 16.04 -19.02
CA LEU A 121 3.26 15.82 -17.79
C LEU A 121 3.29 14.34 -17.35
N VAL A 122 3.04 13.42 -18.28
CA VAL A 122 3.04 11.97 -18.00
C VAL A 122 4.43 11.51 -17.62
N GLY A 123 5.44 11.84 -18.44
CA GLY A 123 6.82 11.46 -18.18
C GLY A 123 7.39 12.13 -16.93
N GLY A 124 7.08 13.41 -16.70
CA GLY A 124 7.48 14.13 -15.49
C GLY A 124 6.86 13.52 -14.22
N THR A 125 5.57 13.21 -14.25
CA THR A 125 4.88 12.56 -13.12
C THR A 125 5.44 11.16 -12.86
N LYS A 126 5.67 10.38 -13.93
CA LYS A 126 6.30 9.06 -13.82
C LYS A 126 7.67 9.15 -13.15
N LEU A 127 8.56 10.02 -13.65
CA LEU A 127 9.91 10.18 -13.10
C LEU A 127 9.86 10.62 -11.63
N PHE A 128 9.01 11.58 -11.32
CA PHE A 128 8.82 12.04 -9.94
C PHE A 128 8.39 10.89 -9.02
N MET A 129 7.39 10.10 -9.40
CA MET A 129 6.93 8.96 -8.60
C MET A 129 7.98 7.85 -8.52
N TRP A 130 8.72 7.60 -9.61
CA TRP A 130 9.80 6.63 -9.63
C TRP A 130 10.92 7.00 -8.64
N PHE A 131 11.39 8.25 -8.66
CA PHE A 131 12.40 8.73 -7.71
C PHE A 131 11.88 8.75 -6.27
N LEU A 132 10.61 9.10 -6.07
CA LEU A 132 9.97 9.09 -4.75
C LEU A 132 9.96 7.67 -4.17
N LEU A 133 9.50 6.67 -4.92
CA LEU A 133 9.47 5.28 -4.46
C LEU A 133 10.89 4.72 -4.26
N LEU A 134 11.83 5.04 -5.15
CA LEU A 134 13.22 4.64 -5.02
C LEU A 134 13.84 5.25 -3.75
N GLY A 135 13.58 6.53 -3.48
CA GLY A 135 14.04 7.22 -2.28
C GLY A 135 13.47 6.60 -1.00
N ILE A 136 12.21 6.17 -1.02
CA ILE A 136 11.58 5.46 0.11
C ILE A 136 12.26 4.11 0.38
N ILE A 137 12.53 3.32 -0.67
CA ILE A 137 13.24 2.05 -0.54
C ILE A 137 14.68 2.25 -0.10
N ALA A 138 15.39 3.22 -0.67
CA ALA A 138 16.73 3.59 -0.25
C ALA A 138 16.76 4.00 1.22
N ARG A 139 15.81 4.83 1.66
CA ARG A 139 15.67 5.20 3.08
C ARG A 139 15.38 3.98 3.96
N TYR A 140 14.52 3.06 3.52
CA TYR A 140 14.20 1.85 4.27
C TYR A 140 15.44 0.96 4.49
N TYR A 141 16.22 0.67 3.44
CA TYR A 141 17.40 -0.22 3.54
C TYR A 141 18.65 0.46 4.08
N LEU A 142 18.92 1.73 3.74
CA LEU A 142 20.15 2.44 4.13
C LEU A 142 20.04 3.09 5.52
N LEU A 143 18.87 3.63 5.87
CA LEU A 143 18.68 4.29 7.18
C LEU A 143 18.09 3.33 8.22
N GLY A 144 17.61 2.14 7.82
CA GLY A 144 17.06 1.15 8.75
C GLY A 144 15.79 1.61 9.44
N HIS A 145 15.06 2.57 8.86
CA HIS A 145 13.82 3.05 9.42
C HIS A 145 12.70 2.08 9.02
N VAL A 146 12.33 1.16 9.91
CA VAL A 146 11.21 0.23 9.71
C VAL A 146 9.89 0.99 9.48
N ASN A 147 9.78 2.19 10.07
CA ASN A 147 8.55 2.96 10.09
C ASN A 147 8.35 3.88 8.88
N VAL A 148 9.18 3.82 7.82
CA VAL A 148 9.01 4.71 6.66
C VAL A 148 7.63 4.54 6.03
N PHE A 149 7.19 3.29 5.86
CA PHE A 149 5.87 2.97 5.30
C PHE A 149 4.73 3.30 6.26
N ALA A 150 4.91 3.00 7.55
CA ALA A 150 3.96 3.30 8.62
C ALA A 150 3.70 4.81 8.80
N SER A 151 4.75 5.62 8.67
CA SER A 151 4.70 7.07 8.90
C SER A 151 4.11 7.88 7.74
N THR A 152 3.80 7.22 6.62
CA THR A 152 3.26 7.91 5.44
C THR A 152 1.79 8.25 5.70
N VAL A 153 1.42 9.52 5.56
CA VAL A 153 0.03 9.96 5.71
C VAL A 153 -0.83 9.23 4.68
N SER A 154 -1.83 8.49 5.17
CA SER A 154 -2.82 7.84 4.31
C SER A 154 -3.66 8.92 3.61
N VAL A 155 -3.75 8.85 2.28
CA VAL A 155 -4.59 9.76 1.50
C VAL A 155 -6.06 9.32 1.55
N PHE A 156 -6.35 8.11 2.07
CA PHE A 156 -7.69 7.54 2.16
C PHE A 156 -8.23 7.62 3.59
N PRO A 157 -9.15 8.55 3.92
CA PRO A 157 -9.66 8.73 5.28
C PRO A 157 -10.54 7.56 5.76
N SER A 158 -11.09 6.79 4.83
CA SER A 158 -12.08 5.74 5.11
C SER A 158 -11.60 4.62 6.04
N ALA A 159 -10.28 4.46 6.23
CA ALA A 159 -9.71 3.43 7.08
C ALA A 159 -9.59 3.82 8.56
N HIS A 160 -9.72 5.11 8.92
CA HIS A 160 -9.60 5.57 10.32
C HIS A 160 -10.88 5.34 11.15
N SER A 161 -11.95 4.77 10.57
CA SER A 161 -13.26 4.67 11.23
C SER A 161 -13.39 3.52 12.24
N GLY A 162 -12.33 2.75 12.52
CA GLY A 162 -12.39 1.54 13.36
C GLY A 162 -12.40 1.81 14.86
N GLU A 163 -11.49 2.67 15.36
CA GLU A 163 -11.30 2.86 16.81
C GLU A 163 -12.42 3.71 17.46
N ASP A 164 -13.06 4.60 16.71
CA ASP A 164 -14.13 5.45 17.26
C ASP A 164 -15.43 4.67 17.46
N LYS A 165 -15.68 3.62 16.67
CA LYS A 165 -16.91 2.83 16.76
C LYS A 165 -16.90 1.84 17.92
N GLU A 166 -15.74 1.34 18.32
CA GLU A 166 -15.62 0.45 19.48
C GLU A 166 -15.89 1.21 20.78
N LYS A 167 -15.35 2.43 20.91
CA LYS A 167 -15.63 3.31 22.05
C LYS A 167 -17.07 3.83 22.08
N LEU A 168 -17.68 4.13 20.92
CA LEU A 168 -19.09 4.51 20.85
C LEU A 168 -20.03 3.32 21.11
N GLY A 169 -19.68 2.12 20.67
CA GLY A 169 -20.46 0.90 20.92
C GLY A 169 -20.43 0.49 22.38
N GLU A 170 -19.27 0.58 23.03
CA GLU A 170 -19.12 0.30 24.46
C GLU A 170 -19.85 1.35 25.31
N ALA A 171 -19.71 2.65 25.00
CA ALA A 171 -20.45 3.72 25.67
C ALA A 171 -21.98 3.61 25.47
N SER A 172 -22.44 3.21 24.28
CA SER A 172 -23.86 3.03 23.99
C SER A 172 -24.45 1.77 24.62
N SER A 173 -23.66 0.70 24.76
CA SER A 173 -24.10 -0.54 25.42
C SER A 173 -24.22 -0.38 26.95
N VAL A 174 -23.32 0.41 27.56
CA VAL A 174 -23.36 0.76 28.98
C VAL A 174 -24.54 1.70 29.29
N ALA A 175 -24.85 2.64 28.39
CA ALA A 175 -25.99 3.56 28.56
C ALA A 175 -27.38 2.88 28.53
N TRP A 176 -27.53 1.74 27.83
CA TRP A 176 -28.80 0.99 27.79
C TRP A 176 -28.99 0.06 29.01
N ILE A 177 -27.91 -0.34 29.68
CA ILE A 177 -27.99 -1.18 30.88
C ILE A 177 -28.47 -0.37 32.10
N ASP A 178 -28.18 0.92 32.17
CA ASP A 178 -28.55 1.79 33.30
C ASP A 178 -29.98 2.37 33.20
N SER A 179 -30.64 2.24 32.04
CA SER A 179 -31.98 2.77 31.81
C SER A 179 -33.13 1.78 32.09
N ARG A 180 -32.86 0.63 32.73
CA ARG A 180 -33.94 -0.23 33.23
C ARG A 180 -34.59 0.39 34.48
N PRO A 181 -35.89 0.75 34.44
CA PRO A 181 -36.57 1.28 35.61
C PRO A 181 -36.55 0.25 36.76
N LYS A 182 -36.10 0.70 37.94
CA LYS A 182 -35.99 -0.06 39.20
C LYS A 182 -37.32 -0.62 39.75
N ALA A 183 -38.42 -0.48 39.02
CA ALA A 183 -39.78 -0.72 39.51
C ALA A 183 -40.18 -2.21 39.61
N GLU A 184 -39.39 -3.14 39.06
CA GLU A 184 -39.84 -4.54 38.92
C GLU A 184 -39.24 -5.54 39.95
N ARG A 185 -38.39 -5.09 40.88
CA ARG A 185 -37.80 -5.98 41.91
C ARG A 185 -38.57 -6.05 43.24
N ALA A 186 -39.71 -5.38 43.37
CA ALA A 186 -40.43 -5.28 44.65
C ALA A 186 -41.62 -6.24 44.81
N SER A 187 -41.97 -7.09 43.84
CA SER A 187 -43.24 -7.83 43.84
C SER A 187 -43.16 -9.35 44.12
N SER A 188 -42.00 -9.92 44.43
CA SER A 188 -41.85 -11.39 44.56
C SER A 188 -41.50 -11.89 45.98
N GLN A 189 -41.90 -11.17 47.03
CA GLN A 189 -41.61 -11.60 48.40
C GLN A 189 -42.78 -11.39 49.37
N THR A 190 -43.90 -12.07 49.15
CA THR A 190 -44.89 -12.38 50.19
C THR A 190 -45.71 -13.60 49.77
N ARG A 191 -45.26 -14.81 50.17
CA ARG A 191 -46.10 -16.01 50.21
C ARG A 191 -46.22 -16.43 51.69
N PRO A 192 -47.41 -16.32 52.31
CA PRO A 192 -47.61 -16.81 53.67
C PRO A 192 -47.69 -18.33 53.67
N GLU A 193 -46.95 -18.95 54.58
CA GLU A 193 -47.13 -20.36 54.96
C GLU A 193 -48.42 -20.45 55.79
N ALA A 194 -49.42 -21.13 55.24
CA ALA A 194 -50.56 -21.64 56.00
C ALA A 194 -50.20 -23.04 56.47
N GLY A 195 -50.32 -23.26 57.78
CA GLY A 195 -49.97 -24.49 58.46
C GLY A 195 -50.98 -25.64 58.30
N SER A 196 -50.54 -26.81 58.75
CA SER A 196 -51.29 -28.03 59.07
C SER A 196 -50.26 -29.00 59.66
N GLU A 197 -50.43 -29.75 60.74
CA GLU A 197 -51.43 -29.95 61.80
C GLU A 197 -50.66 -30.56 62.98
#